data_AF-A6UKR6-F1
#
_entry.id   AF-A6UKR6-F1
#
_cell.length_a   1.000
_cell.length_b   1.000
_cell.length_c   1.000
_cell.angle_alpha   90.00
_cell.angle_beta   90.00
_cell.angle_gamma   90.00
#
_symmetry.space_group_name_H-M   'P 1'
#
loop_
_entity.id
_entity.type
_entity.pdbx_description
1 polymer ?
#
loop_
_entity_poly.entity_id
_entity_poly.type
_entity_poly.pdbx_seq_one_letter_code
_entity_poly.pdbx_strand_id
1 'polypeptide(L)' 'MQDERQTALGRRYFLKAFGGASTTVVAAAALCPTDAQAYDPGEEEMRGRYRETDHVKAYYRVNRYPKQK' A
#
# COMPACT_ATOMS: atom_id res chain seq x y z
N MET A 1 10.80 -27.96 -18.55
CA MET A 1 10.88 -26.50 -18.77
C MET A 1 9.94 -25.97 -19.88
N GLN A 2 9.61 -26.71 -20.94
CA GLN A 2 8.71 -26.22 -22.00
C GLN A 2 7.21 -26.37 -21.64
N ASP A 3 6.82 -27.44 -20.95
CA ASP A 3 5.43 -27.71 -20.54
C ASP A 3 4.89 -26.71 -19.50
N GLU A 4 5.74 -26.25 -18.58
CA GLU A 4 5.38 -25.22 -17.58
C GLU A 4 5.09 -23.87 -18.23
N ARG A 5 5.80 -23.53 -19.31
CA ARG A 5 5.56 -22.31 -20.10
C ARG A 5 4.25 -22.39 -20.88
N GLN A 6 3.94 -23.55 -21.48
CA GLN A 6 2.67 -23.74 -22.18
C GLN A 6 1.46 -23.70 -21.22
N THR A 7 1.57 -24.33 -20.05
CA THR A 7 0.52 -24.28 -19.01
C THR A 7 0.37 -22.87 -18.40
N ALA A 8 1.46 -22.11 -18.25
CA ALA A 8 1.40 -20.71 -17.82
C ALA A 8 0.69 -19.81 -18.85
N LEU A 9 0.87 -20.06 -20.15
CA LEU A 9 0.14 -19.36 -21.21
C LEU A 9 -1.36 -19.71 -21.20
N GLY A 10 -1.71 -20.99 -20.99
CA GLY A 10 -3.09 -21.46 -20.89
C GLY A 10 -3.86 -20.88 -19.70
N ARG A 11 -3.26 -20.88 -18.50
CA ARG A 11 -3.88 -20.27 -17.29
C ARG A 11 -4.11 -18.77 -17.46
N ARG A 12 -3.14 -18.05 -18.05
CA ARG A 12 -3.26 -16.61 -18.30
C ARG A 12 -4.37 -16.29 -19.29
N TYR A 13 -4.53 -17.10 -20.34
CA TYR A 13 -5.62 -16.95 -21.31
C TYR A 13 -6.98 -17.27 -20.70
N PHE A 14 -7.07 -18.32 -19.89
CA PHE A 14 -8.28 -18.68 -19.15
C PHE A 14 -8.74 -17.55 -18.22
N LEU A 15 -7.84 -17.02 -17.39
CA LEU A 15 -8.15 -15.91 -16.48
C LEU A 15 -8.47 -14.62 -17.22
N LYS A 16 -7.86 -14.36 -18.39
CA LYS A 16 -8.22 -13.21 -19.22
C LYS A 16 -9.62 -13.36 -19.85
N ALA A 17 -9.96 -14.54 -20.35
CA ALA A 17 -11.26 -14.79 -20.97
C ALA A 17 -12.40 -14.76 -19.93
N PHE A 18 -12.17 -15.35 -18.75
CA PHE A 18 -13.20 -15.44 -17.71
C PHE A 18 -13.24 -14.20 -16.79
N GLY A 19 -12.08 -13.59 -16.51
CA GLY A 19 -11.95 -12.40 -15.68
C GLY A 19 -12.15 -11.08 -16.43
N GLY A 20 -11.90 -11.04 -17.74
CA GLY A 20 -12.01 -9.81 -18.54
C GLY A 20 -13.46 -9.35 -18.78
N ALA A 21 -14.43 -10.27 -18.78
CA ALA A 21 -15.84 -9.94 -19.00
C ALA A 21 -16.60 -9.57 -17.72
N SER A 22 -16.07 -9.94 -16.54
CA SER A 22 -16.76 -9.78 -15.25
C SER A 22 -16.30 -8.56 -14.45
N THR A 23 -15.11 -7.99 -14.72
CA THR A 23 -14.58 -6.88 -13.91
C THR A 23 -14.88 -5.48 -14.44
N THR A 24 -15.36 -5.32 -15.68
CA THR A 24 -15.56 -3.99 -16.28
C THR A 24 -16.76 -3.25 -15.68
N VAL A 25 -17.76 -3.96 -15.14
CA VAL A 25 -18.98 -3.32 -14.59
C VAL A 25 -18.79 -2.86 -13.14
N VAL A 26 -17.97 -3.56 -12.34
CA VAL A 26 -17.78 -3.21 -10.92
C VAL A 26 -16.68 -2.15 -10.72
N ALA A 27 -15.69 -2.07 -11.63
CA ALA A 27 -14.61 -1.09 -11.52
C ALA A 27 -15.02 0.35 -11.84
N ALA A 28 -16.13 0.55 -12.56
CA ALA A 28 -16.57 1.89 -12.97
C ALA A 28 -17.06 2.75 -11.79
N ALA A 29 -17.59 2.14 -10.73
CA ALA A 29 -18.08 2.87 -9.55
C ALA A 29 -16.96 3.28 -8.57
N ALA A 30 -15.80 2.62 -8.61
CA ALA A 30 -14.67 2.88 -7.72
C ALA A 30 -13.64 3.88 -8.29
N LEU A 31 -13.84 4.36 -9.52
CA LEU A 31 -12.91 5.23 -10.25
C LEU A 31 -13.41 6.65 -10.44
N CYS A 32 -14.48 7.06 -9.75
CA CYS A 32 -14.78 8.48 -9.59
C CYS A 32 -13.82 9.03 -8.53
N PRO A 33 -12.79 9.82 -8.89
CA PRO A 33 -11.99 10.52 -7.89
C PRO A 33 -12.93 11.51 -7.19
N THR A 34 -13.39 11.16 -5.99
CA THR A 34 -13.98 12.14 -5.09
C THR A 34 -12.86 12.98 -4.49
N ASP A 35 -13.15 14.25 -4.19
CA ASP A 35 -12.19 15.09 -3.49
C ASP A 35 -11.76 14.40 -2.19
N ALA A 36 -10.46 14.13 -2.07
CA ALA A 36 -9.89 13.54 -0.89
C ALA A 36 -10.09 14.50 0.28
N GLN A 37 -11.08 14.20 1.13
CA GLN A 37 -11.31 14.95 2.35
C GLN A 37 -10.16 14.65 3.32
N ALA A 38 -9.22 15.60 3.43
CA ALA A 38 -8.19 15.54 4.44
C ALA A 38 -8.86 15.77 5.80
N TYR A 39 -9.09 14.69 6.53
CA TYR A 39 -9.48 14.77 7.93
C TYR A 39 -8.25 15.24 8.72
N ASP A 40 -8.37 16.35 9.45
CA ASP A 40 -7.38 16.78 10.43
C ASP A 40 -7.77 16.20 11.80
N PRO A 41 -7.13 15.10 12.23
CA PRO A 41 -7.39 14.54 13.54
C PRO A 41 -6.73 15.48 14.55
N GLY A 42 -7.50 16.39 15.14
CA GLY A 42 -7.02 17.45 16.04
C GLY A 42 -6.31 16.93 17.31
N GLU A 43 -6.00 17.85 18.23
CA GLU A 43 -5.14 17.56 19.39
C GLU A 43 -5.62 16.38 20.24
N GLU A 44 -6.95 16.23 20.43
CA GLU A 44 -7.51 15.15 21.25
C GLU A 44 -7.25 13.76 20.67
N GLU A 45 -7.45 13.60 19.36
CA GLU A 45 -7.15 12.37 18.62
C GLU A 45 -5.63 12.16 18.48
N MET A 46 -4.83 13.25 18.54
CA MET A 46 -3.37 13.19 18.54
C MET A 46 -2.76 12.74 19.86
N ARG A 47 -3.44 12.92 21.00
CA ARG A 47 -2.85 12.77 22.35
C ARG A 47 -2.22 11.39 22.63
N GLY A 48 -2.74 10.34 22.02
CA GLY A 48 -2.22 8.97 22.16
C GLY A 48 -1.09 8.61 21.20
N ARG A 49 -0.78 9.47 20.23
CA ARG A 49 0.23 9.22 19.19
C ARG A 49 1.65 9.34 19.76
N TYR A 50 2.62 9.26 18.86
CA TYR A 50 4.05 9.17 19.10
C TYR A 50 4.49 9.84 20.41
N ARG A 51 4.93 9.03 21.38
CA ARG A 51 5.41 9.52 22.66
C ARG A 51 6.92 9.61 22.61
N GLU A 52 7.45 10.77 22.95
CA GLU A 52 8.88 10.98 23.15
C GLU A 52 9.37 10.28 24.42
N THR A 53 9.49 8.96 24.37
CA THR A 53 10.01 8.14 25.46
C THR A 53 11.53 8.05 25.40
N ASP A 54 12.17 7.78 26.54
CA ASP A 54 13.63 7.68 26.62
C ASP A 54 14.20 6.60 25.69
N HIS A 55 13.50 5.49 25.50
CA HIS A 55 13.92 4.42 24.60
C HIS A 55 13.86 4.84 23.12
N VAL A 56 12.87 5.63 22.71
CA VAL A 56 12.77 6.17 21.34
C VAL A 56 13.91 7.16 21.10
N LYS A 57 14.17 8.07 22.05
CA LYS A 57 15.29 9.02 21.96
C LYS A 57 16.64 8.30 21.90
N ALA A 58 16.82 7.27 22.73
CA ALA A 58 18.01 6.45 22.71
C ALA A 58 18.22 5.80 21.33
N TYR A 59 17.21 5.13 20.78
CA TYR A 59 17.27 4.48 19.46
C TYR A 59 17.78 5.43 18.37
N TYR A 60 17.21 6.63 18.26
CA TYR A 60 17.63 7.60 17.23
C TYR A 60 18.99 8.23 17.51
N ARG A 61 19.40 8.33 18.78
CA ARG A 61 20.75 8.80 19.13
C ARG A 61 21.82 7.81 18.68
N VAL A 62 21.64 6.51 18.92
CA VAL A 62 22.66 5.50 18.56
C VAL A 62 22.67 5.18 17.08
N ASN A 63 21.51 5.20 16.42
CA ASN A 63 21.38 4.83 15.01
C ASN A 63 21.50 6.03 14.05
N ARG A 64 22.02 7.17 14.53
CA ARG A 64 22.20 8.35 13.69
C ARG A 64 23.34 8.09 12.70
N TYR A 65 23.10 8.43 11.42
CA TYR A 65 24.16 8.44 10.42
C TYR A 65 25.30 9.40 10.82
N PRO A 66 26.56 9.02 10.58
CA PRO A 66 27.68 9.91 10.85
C PRO A 66 27.51 11.20 10.05
N LYS A 67 27.56 12.34 10.74
CA LYS A 67 27.63 13.64 10.05
C LYS A 67 28.94 13.68 9.28
N GLN A 68 28.88 13.81 7.97
CA GLN A 68 30.05 14.13 7.15
C GLN A 68 30.64 15.45 7.66
N LYS A 69 31.96 15.48 7.84
CA LYS A 69 32.74 16.64 8.27
C LYS A 69 33.03 17.55 7.09
#